data_AF-A0A2G4YQQ9-F1
#
_entry.id   AF-A0A2G4YQQ9-F1
#
_cell.length_a   1.000
_cell.length_b   1.000
_cell.length_c   1.000
_cell.angle_alpha   90.00
_cell.angle_beta   90.00
_cell.angle_gamma   90.00
#
_symmetry.space_group_name_H-M   'P 1'
#
loop_
_entity.id
_entity.type
_entity.pdbx_description
1 polymer ?
#
loop_
_entity_poly.entity_id
_entity_poly.type
_entity_poly.pdbx_seq_one_letter_code
_entity_poly.pdbx_strand_id
1 'polypeptide(L)'
;MTDRPSHAHTSPPPHRDDALSETIPSDPAPSESLTPPPTSRSLWDIAHPLEVAHSILLHHPDPMQELRRRVRYARKRDNPEENLRFWGEVAAYLKAARHYSWDVS
;
A
#
# COMPACT_ATOMS: atom_id res chain seq x y z
N MET A 1 -4.56 -27.77 -60.31
CA MET A 1 -5.44 -27.47 -61.46
C MET A 1 -6.84 -27.39 -60.89
N THR A 2 -7.28 -26.16 -60.61
CA THR A 2 -8.40 -25.43 -61.27
C THR A 2 -9.72 -25.76 -60.56
N ASP A 3 -10.62 -24.85 -60.21
CA ASP A 3 -10.81 -23.45 -60.56
C ASP A 3 -11.80 -22.84 -59.54
N ARG A 4 -11.79 -21.52 -59.36
CA ARG A 4 -12.87 -20.76 -58.72
C ARG A 4 -13.72 -20.14 -59.82
N PRO A 5 -15.05 -20.06 -59.64
CA PRO A 5 -15.78 -18.82 -59.94
C PRO A 5 -16.75 -18.46 -58.79
N SER A 6 -16.87 -17.22 -58.27
CA SER A 6 -17.43 -15.99 -58.89
C SER A 6 -18.92 -16.17 -59.25
N HIS A 7 -19.92 -15.36 -58.90
CA HIS A 7 -20.12 -14.01 -58.34
C HIS A 7 -21.59 -13.90 -57.84
N ALA A 8 -21.90 -12.95 -56.94
CA ALA A 8 -23.08 -12.05 -56.94
C ALA A 8 -23.34 -11.55 -55.49
N HIS A 9 -22.92 -10.34 -55.12
CA HIS A 9 -23.66 -9.07 -55.23
C HIS A 9 -25.08 -9.10 -54.66
N THR A 10 -25.25 -8.57 -53.45
CA THR A 10 -26.47 -7.86 -53.06
C THR A 10 -26.05 -6.64 -52.23
N SER A 11 -26.26 -5.47 -52.81
CA SER A 11 -26.04 -4.14 -52.23
C SER A 11 -27.20 -3.77 -51.25
N PRO A 12 -27.02 -2.74 -50.40
CA PRO A 12 -27.74 -2.57 -49.13
C PRO A 12 -28.97 -1.65 -49.25
N PRO A 13 -29.84 -1.57 -48.23
CA PRO A 13 -30.75 -0.43 -48.10
C PRO A 13 -30.03 0.78 -47.44
N PRO A 14 -30.29 2.02 -47.90
CA PRO A 14 -29.61 3.23 -47.46
C PRO A 14 -30.36 4.04 -46.38
N HIS A 15 -29.55 4.80 -45.62
CA HIS A 15 -29.76 6.12 -45.01
C HIS A 15 -31.09 6.49 -44.33
N ARG A 16 -30.96 6.89 -43.06
CA ARG A 16 -31.41 8.22 -42.63
C ARG A 16 -30.31 8.91 -41.84
N ASP A 17 -29.79 9.98 -42.44
CA ASP A 17 -29.13 11.08 -41.75
C ASP A 17 -30.12 11.73 -40.79
N ASP A 18 -29.67 12.05 -39.59
CA ASP A 18 -29.90 13.38 -39.06
C ASP A 18 -28.63 13.82 -38.32
N ALA A 19 -28.04 14.87 -38.89
CA ALA A 19 -26.81 15.48 -38.46
C ALA A 19 -27.04 16.32 -37.21
N LEU A 20 -26.17 16.16 -36.21
CA LEU A 20 -25.53 17.30 -35.55
C LEU A 20 -24.09 16.90 -35.22
N SER A 21 -23.18 17.56 -35.94
CA SER A 21 -21.76 17.66 -35.66
C SER A 21 -21.50 17.96 -34.19
N GLU A 22 -20.47 17.35 -33.60
CA GLU A 22 -19.37 18.10 -33.01
C GLU A 22 -18.20 17.18 -32.65
N THR A 23 -17.09 17.46 -33.31
CA THR A 23 -15.74 17.05 -32.96
C THR A 23 -15.46 17.32 -31.48
N ILE A 24 -15.14 16.28 -30.70
CA ILE A 24 -14.39 16.45 -29.45
C ILE A 24 -13.03 15.77 -29.61
N PRO A 25 -11.92 16.49 -29.33
CA PRO A 25 -10.57 16.02 -29.60
C PRO A 25 -10.12 14.97 -28.59
N SER A 26 -9.15 14.16 -29.03
CA SER A 26 -8.22 13.36 -28.23
C SER A 26 -8.18 13.70 -26.74
N ASP A 27 -8.83 12.89 -25.92
CA ASP A 27 -8.43 12.71 -24.53
C ASP A 27 -7.69 11.36 -24.47
N PRO A 28 -6.35 11.31 -24.44
CA PRO A 28 -5.69 10.15 -23.91
C PRO A 28 -6.01 10.18 -22.42
N ALA A 29 -7.08 9.46 -22.03
CA ALA A 29 -7.34 9.15 -20.63
C ALA A 29 -5.99 8.81 -20.01
N PRO A 30 -5.52 9.55 -18.98
CA PRO A 30 -4.33 9.13 -18.29
C PRO A 30 -4.65 7.73 -17.84
N SER A 31 -3.89 6.76 -18.36
CA SER A 31 -3.80 5.45 -17.76
C SER A 31 -3.27 5.73 -16.36
N GLU A 32 -4.21 6.02 -15.44
CA GLU A 32 -3.96 6.14 -14.03
C GLU A 32 -3.27 4.84 -13.69
N SER A 33 -1.96 4.99 -13.57
CA SER A 33 -1.05 3.89 -13.40
C SER A 33 -1.57 3.19 -12.17
N LEU A 34 -2.11 1.98 -12.41
CA LEU A 34 -2.57 1.06 -11.39
C LEU A 34 -1.36 0.85 -10.49
N THR A 35 -1.21 1.72 -9.50
CA THR A 35 -0.12 1.67 -8.57
C THR A 35 -0.28 0.31 -7.91
N PRO A 36 0.74 -0.57 -7.95
CA PRO A 36 0.63 -1.84 -7.27
C PRO A 36 0.22 -1.53 -5.82
N PRO A 37 -0.77 -2.26 -5.25
CA PRO A 37 -1.21 -2.00 -3.88
C PRO A 37 0.03 -1.97 -3.00
N PRO A 38 0.17 -0.98 -2.09
CA PRO A 38 1.39 -0.77 -1.32
C PRO A 38 1.80 -2.11 -0.72
N THR A 39 2.96 -2.59 -1.15
CA THR A 39 3.49 -3.90 -0.82
C THR A 39 3.55 -4.01 0.71
N SER A 40 2.66 -4.82 1.27
CA SER A 40 2.65 -5.24 2.68
C SER A 40 2.66 -4.09 3.71
N ARG A 41 1.49 -3.47 3.96
CA ARG A 41 1.27 -2.73 5.21
C ARG A 41 1.63 -3.64 6.40
N SER A 42 2.66 -3.27 7.15
CA SER A 42 2.98 -3.95 8.41
C SER A 42 1.97 -3.53 9.47
N LEU A 43 1.70 -4.38 10.47
CA LEU A 43 0.82 -4.02 11.58
C LEU A 43 1.26 -2.72 12.30
N TRP A 44 2.54 -2.34 12.17
CA TRP A 44 3.13 -1.10 12.71
C TRP A 44 2.73 0.16 11.95
N ASP A 45 2.27 0.04 10.70
CA ASP A 45 1.86 1.20 9.89
C ASP A 45 0.49 1.75 10.33
N ILE A 46 -0.19 1.04 11.23
CA ILE A 46 -1.55 1.35 11.71
C ILE A 46 -1.58 1.47 13.24
N ALA A 47 -0.65 0.85 13.96
CA ALA A 47 -0.62 0.85 15.42
C ALA A 47 0.07 2.09 15.99
N HIS A 48 -0.44 2.63 17.10
CA HIS A 48 0.21 3.74 17.79
C HIS A 48 1.43 3.24 18.60
N PRO A 49 2.59 3.94 18.61
CA PRO A 49 3.80 3.50 19.31
C PRO A 49 3.58 3.19 20.80
N LEU A 50 2.72 3.97 21.47
CA LEU A 50 2.34 3.74 22.87
C LEU A 50 1.65 2.37 23.10
N GLU A 51 0.73 2.00 22.20
CA GLU A 51 -0.01 0.72 22.31
C GLU A 51 0.92 -0.47 22.11
N VAL A 52 1.87 -0.34 21.17
CA VAL A 52 2.91 -1.36 20.96
C VAL A 52 3.83 -1.46 22.17
N ALA A 53 4.24 -0.34 22.76
CA ALA A 53 5.03 -0.35 23.99
C ALA A 53 4.29 -1.04 25.15
N HIS A 54 3.01 -0.73 25.32
CA HIS A 54 2.16 -1.36 26.34
C HIS A 54 2.01 -2.87 26.12
N SER A 55 1.77 -3.29 24.87
CA SER A 55 1.71 -4.71 24.48
C SER A 55 3.03 -5.43 24.78
N ILE A 56 4.17 -4.81 24.49
CA ILE A 56 5.49 -5.38 24.79
C ILE A 56 5.67 -5.55 26.31
N LEU A 57 5.28 -4.56 27.11
CA LEU A 57 5.38 -4.64 28.59
C LEU A 57 4.50 -5.76 29.17
N LEU A 58 3.29 -5.94 28.65
CA LEU A 58 2.34 -6.92 29.18
C LEU A 58 2.69 -8.37 28.78
N HIS A 59 3.17 -8.58 27.56
CA HIS A 59 3.29 -9.91 26.98
C HIS A 59 4.71 -10.45 26.93
N HIS A 60 5.74 -9.63 27.19
CA HIS A 60 7.12 -10.07 27.12
C HIS A 60 7.84 -9.92 28.47
N PRO A 61 8.51 -10.99 28.95
CA PRO A 61 9.23 -10.96 30.22
C PRO A 61 10.48 -10.07 30.20
N ASP A 62 11.06 -9.86 29.02
CA ASP A 62 12.14 -8.89 28.80
C ASP A 62 11.75 -7.91 27.67
N PRO A 63 11.06 -6.81 28.01
CA PRO A 63 10.60 -5.79 27.07
C PRO A 63 11.73 -5.18 26.23
N MET A 64 12.91 -5.02 26.83
CA MET A 64 14.06 -4.38 26.15
C MET A 64 14.73 -5.34 25.18
N GLN A 65 14.79 -6.63 25.50
CA GLN A 65 15.25 -7.65 24.56
C GLN A 65 14.31 -7.78 23.36
N GLU A 66 12.99 -7.79 23.59
CA GLU A 66 12.00 -7.82 22.52
C GLU A 66 12.10 -6.58 21.62
N LEU A 67 12.22 -5.38 22.19
CA LEU A 67 12.47 -4.15 21.44
C LEU A 67 13.70 -4.27 20.53
N ARG A 68 14.84 -4.75 21.06
CA ARG A 68 16.07 -4.92 20.27
C ARG A 68 15.86 -5.89 19.12
N ARG A 69 15.12 -6.98 19.34
CA ARG A 69 14.78 -7.94 18.29
C ARG A 69 13.96 -7.27 17.19
N ARG A 70 12.93 -6.50 17.55
CA ARG A 70 12.05 -5.79 16.61
C ARG A 70 12.79 -4.72 15.80
N VAL A 71 13.62 -3.91 16.44
CA VAL A 71 14.46 -2.90 15.76
C VAL A 71 15.37 -3.54 14.71
N ARG A 72 15.96 -4.71 15.00
CA ARG A 72 16.78 -5.43 14.01
C ARG A 72 16.00 -5.84 12.77
N TYR A 73 14.73 -6.22 12.91
CA TYR A 73 13.86 -6.52 11.76
C TYR A 73 13.42 -5.27 11.03
N ALA A 74 13.11 -4.20 11.75
CA ALA A 74 12.67 -2.93 11.19
C ALA A 74 13.74 -2.29 10.28
N ARG A 75 15.03 -2.47 10.62
CA ARG A 75 16.16 -2.06 9.77
C ARG A 75 16.27 -2.80 8.44
N LYS A 76 15.67 -3.99 8.33
CA LYS A 76 15.73 -4.87 7.15
C LYS A 76 14.46 -4.79 6.29
N ARG A 77 13.48 -3.96 6.70
CA ARG A 77 12.22 -3.72 6.00
C ARG A 77 12.35 -2.52 5.07
N ASP A 78 11.39 -2.39 4.17
CA ASP A 78 11.17 -1.19 3.38
C ASP A 78 10.97 0.01 4.31
N ASN A 79 11.48 1.19 3.93
CA ASN A 79 11.45 2.42 4.73
C ASN A 79 12.11 2.29 6.12
N PRO A 80 13.42 1.99 6.21
CA PRO A 80 14.12 1.81 7.48
C PRO A 80 14.10 3.06 8.37
N GLU A 81 14.02 4.26 7.78
CA GLU A 81 13.98 5.51 8.56
C GLU A 81 12.68 5.68 9.35
N GLU A 82 11.52 5.51 8.71
CA GLU A 82 10.21 5.58 9.37
C GLU A 82 10.07 4.50 10.43
N ASN A 83 10.49 3.29 10.08
CA ASN A 83 10.58 2.16 11.00
C ASN A 83 11.43 2.50 12.24
N LEU A 84 12.61 3.10 12.06
CA LEU A 84 13.47 3.48 13.18
C LEU A 84 12.89 4.61 14.01
N ARG A 85 12.18 5.57 13.41
CA ARG A 85 11.43 6.60 14.15
C ARG A 85 10.36 5.97 15.03
N PHE A 86 9.51 5.13 14.45
CA PHE A 86 8.46 4.41 15.16
C PHE A 86 9.02 3.61 16.35
N TRP A 87 10.03 2.78 16.11
CA TRP A 87 10.64 1.97 17.17
C TRP A 87 11.45 2.80 18.18
N GLY A 88 11.90 4.00 17.80
CA GLY A 88 12.48 4.99 18.70
C GLY A 88 11.46 5.53 19.70
N GLU A 89 10.23 5.81 19.25
CA GLU A 89 9.13 6.23 20.11
C GLU A 89 8.69 5.11 21.06
N VAL A 90 8.54 3.88 20.55
CA VAL A 90 8.30 2.69 21.39
C VAL A 90 9.37 2.57 22.49
N ALA A 91 10.64 2.78 22.13
CA ALA A 91 11.75 2.73 23.09
C ALA A 91 11.65 3.83 24.16
N ALA A 92 11.18 5.03 23.81
CA ALA A 92 10.96 6.11 24.76
C ALA A 92 9.87 5.74 25.78
N TYR A 93 8.75 5.19 25.33
CA TYR A 93 7.68 4.71 26.22
C TYR A 93 8.13 3.58 27.13
N LEU A 94 8.85 2.58 26.61
CA LEU A 94 9.40 1.49 27.43
C LEU A 94 10.37 1.98 28.50
N LYS A 95 11.23 2.96 28.17
CA LYS A 95 12.13 3.59 29.15
C LYS A 95 11.34 4.35 30.21
N ALA A 96 10.37 5.17 29.80
CA ALA A 96 9.54 5.93 30.73
C ALA A 96 8.82 5.00 31.72
N ALA A 97 8.19 3.94 31.23
CA ALA A 97 7.52 2.94 32.07
C ALA A 97 8.47 2.28 33.09
N ARG A 98 9.72 2.03 32.69
CA ARG A 98 10.75 1.50 33.59
C ARG A 98 11.18 2.52 34.64
N HIS A 99 11.26 3.81 34.32
CA HIS A 99 11.56 4.83 35.33
C HIS A 99 10.44 4.96 36.36
N TYR A 100 9.18 4.89 35.93
CA TYR A 100 8.04 4.87 36.85
C TYR A 100 8.05 3.67 37.80
N SER A 101 8.56 2.50 37.41
CA SER A 101 8.59 1.34 38.33
C SER A 101 9.62 1.45 39.47
N TRP A 102 10.55 2.40 39.43
CA TRP A 102 11.56 2.62 40.49
C TRP A 102 11.19 3.73 41.48
N ASP A 103 10.28 4.65 41.12
CA ASP A 103 9.88 5.78 41.97
C ASP A 103 8.68 5.46 42.91
N VAL A 104 8.12 4.24 42.86
CA VAL A 104 6.99 3.82 43.71
C VAL A 104 7.41 2.87 44.85
N SER A 105 8.66 2.94 45.32
CA SER A 105 9.16 2.16 46.45
C SER A 105 9.55 3.03 47.64
#